data_AF-A0A7J2RDA2-F1
#
_entry.id   AF-A0A7J2RDA2-F1
#
_cell.length_a   1.000
_cell.length_b   1.000
_cell.length_c   1.000
_cell.angle_alpha   90.00
_cell.angle_beta   90.00
_cell.angle_gamma   90.00
#
_symmetry.space_group_name_H-M   'P 1'
#
loop_
_entity.id
_entity.type
_entity.pdbx_description
1 polymer ?
#
loop_
_entity_poly.entity_id
_entity_poly.type
_entity_poly.pdbx_seq_one_letter_code
_entity_poly.pdbx_strand_id
1 'polypeptide(L)'
;MSLFPNIKFEEINYSHIEYLVDNKIPESPILDYKQDMLESVKLAKLITAFANSTGGFIIIGVSEERINGKKTGKPDKVLGVPQEDYVTRITDIAMSHSQPRIVPRIRDNIKLPGDVNRVIVIIEVQESLRPIMFYSKNHRWSNKWFLRINDKIAPADNSLMKKIFNKEKYILEKRLQNHFDIIRKHLEGLYIERAKRGVKPGTTDFPFDLKKRINDGKIDKQRLIQSQQEFKSYLRLFGEDLKNLGITVDDNISFCFSRYSYLNSIIRCPDYLNVNFTNLIEKMLNETRIICKDYFSIDLD
;
A
#
# COMPACT_ATOMS: atom_id res chain seq x y z
N MET A 1 0.55 6.92 -10.07
CA MET A 1 0.99 8.33 -10.20
C MET A 1 1.49 8.55 -11.62
N SER A 2 1.38 9.75 -12.20
CA SER A 2 1.92 10.03 -13.55
C SER A 2 2.65 11.37 -13.58
N LEU A 3 3.82 11.42 -14.23
CA LEU A 3 4.59 12.65 -14.42
C LEU A 3 3.87 13.61 -15.38
N PHE A 4 3.26 13.03 -16.41
CA PHE A 4 2.46 13.73 -17.40
C PHE A 4 1.06 13.11 -17.45
N PRO A 5 -0.02 13.88 -17.24
CA PRO A 5 -1.38 13.35 -17.38
C PRO A 5 -1.58 12.73 -18.76
N ASN A 6 -2.11 11.50 -18.83
CA ASN A 6 -2.44 10.77 -20.06
C ASN A 6 -1.26 10.27 -20.93
N ILE A 7 -0.01 10.39 -20.48
CA ILE A 7 1.15 9.83 -21.20
C ILE A 7 1.70 8.66 -20.41
N LYS A 8 1.90 7.51 -21.08
CA LYS A 8 2.53 6.36 -20.43
C LYS A 8 4.00 6.62 -20.18
N PHE A 9 4.56 6.00 -19.15
CA PHE A 9 5.98 6.12 -18.83
C PHE A 9 6.88 5.76 -20.01
N GLU A 10 6.50 4.74 -20.79
CA GLU A 10 7.15 4.26 -22.02
C GLU A 10 6.96 5.15 -23.25
N GLU A 11 6.18 6.23 -23.13
CA GLU A 11 5.95 7.22 -24.20
C GLU A 11 6.63 8.57 -23.93
N ILE A 12 7.11 8.81 -22.69
CA ILE A 12 7.89 10.00 -22.33
C ILE A 12 9.15 10.14 -23.19
N ASN A 13 9.32 11.28 -23.85
CA ASN A 13 10.43 11.54 -24.76
C ASN A 13 11.04 12.93 -24.49
N TYR A 14 11.99 13.36 -25.33
CA TYR A 14 12.70 14.62 -25.13
C TYR A 14 11.78 15.84 -25.04
N SER A 15 10.78 15.98 -25.91
CA SER A 15 9.92 17.18 -25.92
C SER A 15 9.11 17.33 -24.64
N HIS A 16 8.80 16.22 -23.97
CA HIS A 16 8.18 16.26 -22.64
C HIS A 16 9.13 16.81 -21.58
N ILE A 17 10.42 16.44 -21.63
CA ILE A 17 11.43 16.97 -20.70
C ILE A 17 11.71 18.44 -20.99
N GLU A 18 11.81 18.81 -22.27
CA GLU A 18 11.93 20.19 -22.72
C GLU A 18 10.76 21.05 -22.22
N TYR A 19 9.53 20.55 -22.32
CA TYR A 19 8.34 21.22 -21.75
C TYR A 19 8.50 21.54 -20.26
N LEU A 20 9.06 20.62 -19.45
CA LEU A 20 9.28 20.88 -18.02
C LEU A 20 10.26 22.03 -17.79
N VAL A 21 11.30 22.11 -18.62
CA VAL A 21 12.33 23.15 -18.56
C VAL A 21 11.78 24.50 -19.05
N ASP A 22 11.11 24.53 -20.19
CA ASP A 22 10.55 25.74 -20.79
C ASP A 22 9.49 26.40 -19.90
N ASN A 23 8.67 25.57 -19.24
CA ASN A 23 7.64 26.04 -18.33
C ASN A 23 8.14 26.21 -16.88
N LYS A 24 9.44 26.01 -16.64
CA LYS A 24 10.08 26.13 -15.32
C LYS A 24 9.32 25.39 -14.22
N ILE A 25 8.87 24.15 -14.52
CA ILE A 25 8.11 23.32 -13.59
C ILE A 25 8.99 23.02 -12.37
N PRO A 26 8.63 23.51 -11.17
CA PRO A 26 9.49 23.35 -10.00
C PRO A 26 9.52 21.89 -9.52
N GLU A 27 10.62 21.53 -8.86
CA GLU A 27 10.71 20.34 -8.02
C GLU A 27 9.54 20.31 -7.04
N SER A 28 9.10 19.10 -6.75
CA SER A 28 7.94 18.86 -5.91
C SER A 28 8.18 17.63 -5.05
N PRO A 29 7.26 17.29 -4.12
CA PRO A 29 7.32 16.03 -3.39
C PRO A 29 7.39 14.79 -4.30
N ILE A 30 7.05 14.88 -5.59
CA ILE A 30 7.03 13.76 -6.53
C ILE A 30 7.99 13.92 -7.71
N LEU A 31 8.75 15.02 -7.80
CA LEU A 31 9.61 15.33 -8.93
C LEU A 31 10.93 15.94 -8.46
N ASP A 32 12.04 15.40 -8.97
CA ASP A 32 13.39 15.79 -8.60
C ASP A 32 14.30 15.87 -9.84
N TYR A 33 15.06 16.96 -9.98
CA TYR A 33 16.01 17.14 -11.07
C TYR A 33 17.44 16.94 -10.58
N LYS A 34 18.22 16.24 -11.40
CA LYS A 34 19.65 16.03 -11.19
C LYS A 34 20.40 16.30 -12.49
N GLN A 35 21.43 17.12 -12.39
CA GLN A 35 22.27 17.43 -13.54
C GLN A 35 23.02 16.18 -14.00
N ASP A 36 23.64 15.48 -13.05
CA ASP A 36 24.52 14.35 -13.28
C ASP A 36 24.08 13.15 -12.46
N MET A 37 24.57 11.97 -12.83
CA MET A 37 24.34 10.73 -12.09
C MET A 37 24.87 10.86 -10.66
N LEU A 38 24.01 10.58 -9.68
CA LEU A 38 24.38 10.63 -8.27
C LEU A 38 25.28 9.44 -7.90
N GLU A 39 26.15 9.67 -6.90
CA GLU A 39 26.86 8.58 -6.22
C GLU A 39 25.87 7.56 -5.65
N SER A 40 26.25 6.28 -5.66
CA SER A 40 25.38 5.15 -5.31
C SER A 40 24.62 5.33 -4.00
N VAL A 41 25.31 5.82 -2.95
CA VAL A 41 24.69 6.05 -1.64
C VAL A 41 23.67 7.19 -1.67
N LYS A 42 23.96 8.28 -2.39
CA LYS A 42 23.05 9.42 -2.51
C LYS A 42 21.81 9.02 -3.31
N LEU A 43 22.01 8.29 -4.41
CA LEU A 43 20.91 7.79 -5.24
C LEU A 43 20.02 6.81 -4.46
N ALA A 44 20.61 5.83 -3.77
CA ALA A 44 19.86 4.87 -2.96
C ALA A 44 19.03 5.55 -1.87
N LYS A 45 19.60 6.55 -1.18
CA LYS A 45 18.84 7.36 -0.22
C LYS A 45 17.67 8.10 -0.86
N LEU A 46 17.86 8.67 -2.05
CA LEU A 46 16.80 9.36 -2.77
C LEU A 46 15.68 8.39 -3.17
N ILE A 47 16.03 7.23 -3.74
CA ILE A 47 15.07 6.18 -4.14
C ILE A 47 14.30 5.66 -2.92
N THR A 48 14.98 5.32 -1.83
CA THR A 48 14.30 4.86 -0.60
C THR A 48 13.42 5.95 0.02
N ALA A 49 13.82 7.22 -0.05
CA ALA A 49 13.01 8.34 0.42
C ALA A 49 11.71 8.50 -0.38
N PHE A 50 11.79 8.39 -1.71
CA PHE A 50 10.62 8.41 -2.58
C PHE A 50 9.69 7.23 -2.30
N ALA A 51 10.23 6.01 -2.21
CA ALA A 51 9.45 4.81 -1.94
C ALA A 51 8.75 4.85 -0.57
N ASN A 52 9.35 5.50 0.43
CA ASN A 52 8.74 5.68 1.74
C ASN A 52 7.71 6.82 1.83
N SER A 53 7.62 7.62 0.77
CA SER A 53 6.68 8.72 0.63
C SER A 53 5.67 8.34 -0.46
N THR A 54 5.18 9.29 -1.25
CA THR A 54 4.18 9.03 -2.29
C THR A 54 4.74 8.43 -3.60
N GLY A 55 5.99 7.95 -3.61
CA GLY A 55 6.72 7.68 -4.86
C GLY A 55 7.11 8.96 -5.59
N GLY A 56 7.73 8.82 -6.77
CA GLY A 56 8.19 9.97 -7.54
C GLY A 56 8.88 9.67 -8.86
N PHE A 57 9.32 10.75 -9.50
CA PHE A 57 10.17 10.75 -10.67
C PHE A 57 11.48 11.50 -10.36
N ILE A 58 12.60 10.90 -10.76
CA ILE A 58 13.92 11.54 -10.74
C ILE A 58 14.36 11.68 -12.19
N ILE A 59 14.68 12.88 -12.62
CA ILE A 59 15.14 13.18 -13.98
C ILE A 59 16.61 13.58 -13.92
N ILE A 60 17.47 12.73 -14.50
CA ILE A 60 18.91 12.93 -14.58
C ILE A 60 19.28 13.48 -15.97
N GLY A 61 20.18 14.45 -16.00
CA GLY A 61 20.55 15.19 -17.21
C GLY A 61 19.86 16.56 -17.31
N VAL A 62 19.25 17.06 -16.23
CA VAL A 62 18.62 18.39 -16.18
C VAL A 62 19.27 19.21 -15.08
N SER A 63 19.85 20.34 -15.45
CA SER A 63 20.42 21.30 -14.52
C SER A 63 19.34 22.09 -13.80
N GLU A 64 19.65 22.56 -12.60
CA GLU A 64 18.75 23.35 -11.77
C GLU A 64 19.18 24.82 -11.81
N GLU A 65 18.20 25.73 -11.92
CA GLU A 65 18.40 27.17 -11.92
C GLU A 65 18.97 27.61 -10.57
N ARG A 66 19.98 28.48 -10.65
CA ARG A 66 20.64 29.07 -9.48
C ARG A 66 20.59 30.58 -9.52
N ILE A 67 20.09 31.16 -8.43
CA ILE A 67 20.09 32.61 -8.21
C ILE A 67 21.01 32.89 -7.01
N ASN A 68 22.02 33.75 -7.20
CA ASN A 68 23.03 34.06 -6.17
C ASN A 68 23.69 32.79 -5.59
N GLY A 69 23.98 31.82 -6.44
CA GLY A 69 24.60 30.53 -6.06
C GLY A 69 23.66 29.55 -5.35
N LYS A 70 22.42 29.94 -5.04
CA LYS A 70 21.42 29.09 -4.38
C LYS A 70 20.49 28.44 -5.40
N LYS A 71 20.25 27.15 -5.18
CA LYS A 71 19.25 26.33 -5.87
C LYS A 71 17.84 26.92 -5.68
N THR A 72 17.10 27.04 -6.78
CA THR A 72 15.75 27.61 -6.80
C THR A 72 14.65 26.56 -6.79
N GLY A 73 15.00 25.28 -6.97
CA GLY A 73 14.08 24.18 -7.21
C GLY A 73 13.52 24.15 -8.64
N LYS A 74 13.92 25.05 -9.54
CA LYS A 74 13.42 25.08 -10.93
C LYS A 74 14.45 24.52 -11.90
N PRO A 75 14.04 23.85 -12.99
CA PRO A 75 14.96 23.39 -14.01
C PRO A 75 15.52 24.58 -14.84
N ASP A 76 16.78 24.49 -15.25
CA ASP A 76 17.43 25.48 -16.11
C ASP A 76 17.59 24.99 -17.55
N LYS A 77 18.38 23.92 -17.74
CA LYS A 77 18.73 23.38 -19.07
C LYS A 77 18.74 21.86 -19.08
N VAL A 78 18.29 21.27 -20.19
CA VAL A 78 18.51 19.85 -20.49
C VAL A 78 19.93 19.69 -21.03
N LEU A 79 20.79 19.03 -20.26
CA LEU A 79 22.19 18.79 -20.60
C LEU A 79 22.45 17.33 -21.00
N GLY A 80 21.59 16.40 -20.57
CA GLY A 80 21.84 14.96 -20.67
C GLY A 80 23.03 14.50 -19.81
N VAL A 81 23.28 13.20 -19.81
CA VAL A 81 24.44 12.52 -19.22
C VAL A 81 25.05 11.57 -20.25
N PRO A 82 26.34 11.19 -20.14
CA PRO A 82 26.96 10.25 -21.07
C PRO A 82 26.15 8.96 -21.21
N GLN A 83 26.02 8.44 -22.42
CA GLN A 83 25.29 7.18 -22.62
C GLN A 83 26.03 6.01 -21.95
N GLU A 84 25.37 5.37 -20.98
CA GLU A 84 25.83 4.21 -20.22
C GLU A 84 24.67 3.22 -20.03
N ASP A 85 24.94 2.04 -19.48
CA ASP A 85 23.89 1.09 -19.04
C ASP A 85 23.31 1.54 -17.67
N TYR A 86 22.43 2.54 -17.72
CA TYR A 86 21.83 3.10 -16.52
C TYR A 86 20.76 2.19 -15.92
N VAL A 87 20.06 1.40 -16.74
CA VAL A 87 19.08 0.41 -16.25
C VAL A 87 19.72 -0.56 -15.27
N THR A 88 20.81 -1.22 -15.65
CA THR A 88 21.51 -2.17 -14.78
C THR A 88 22.09 -1.46 -13.56
N ARG A 89 22.82 -0.36 -13.78
CA ARG A 89 23.50 0.39 -12.71
C ARG A 89 22.54 0.88 -11.62
N ILE A 90 21.43 1.51 -12.01
CA ILE A 90 20.45 2.06 -11.05
C ILE A 90 19.71 0.91 -10.33
N THR A 91 19.36 -0.15 -11.04
CA THR A 91 18.70 -1.34 -10.46
C THR A 91 19.58 -1.98 -9.40
N ASP A 92 20.87 -2.19 -9.70
CA ASP A 92 21.83 -2.77 -8.75
C ASP A 92 22.01 -1.89 -7.51
N ILE A 93 22.10 -0.57 -7.70
CA ILE A 93 22.19 0.39 -6.59
C ILE A 93 20.94 0.29 -5.71
N ALA A 94 19.76 0.33 -6.32
CA ALA A 94 18.49 0.27 -5.59
C ALA A 94 18.37 -1.04 -4.81
N MET A 95 18.59 -2.20 -5.45
CA MET A 95 18.46 -3.52 -4.83
C MET A 95 19.50 -3.75 -3.73
N SER A 96 20.74 -3.30 -3.92
CA SER A 96 21.83 -3.54 -2.96
C SER A 96 21.73 -2.67 -1.71
N HIS A 97 21.03 -1.53 -1.80
CA HIS A 97 20.97 -0.53 -0.73
C HIS A 97 19.57 -0.32 -0.14
N SER A 98 18.60 -1.18 -0.47
CA SER A 98 17.25 -1.14 0.09
C SER A 98 16.85 -2.46 0.74
N GLN A 99 16.22 -2.36 1.90
CA GLN A 99 15.63 -3.49 2.59
C GLN A 99 14.23 -3.11 3.09
N PRO A 100 13.16 -3.70 2.56
CA PRO A 100 13.11 -4.65 1.43
C PRO A 100 13.66 -4.08 0.11
N ARG A 101 14.03 -4.96 -0.82
CA ARG A 101 14.58 -4.57 -2.13
C ARG A 101 13.53 -3.82 -2.96
N ILE A 102 13.94 -2.71 -3.57
CA ILE A 102 13.16 -1.95 -4.55
C ILE A 102 13.78 -2.14 -5.94
N VAL A 103 12.92 -2.25 -6.96
CA VAL A 103 13.29 -2.17 -8.37
C VAL A 103 12.50 -1.00 -9.00
N PRO A 104 13.14 0.15 -9.27
CA PRO A 104 12.47 1.26 -9.93
C PRO A 104 12.28 0.99 -11.42
N ARG A 105 11.31 1.68 -12.06
CA ARG A 105 11.20 1.69 -13.52
C ARG A 105 12.14 2.75 -14.07
N ILE A 106 12.95 2.39 -15.06
CA ILE A 106 14.01 3.25 -15.57
C ILE A 106 13.83 3.41 -17.07
N ARG A 107 14.06 4.63 -17.55
CA ARG A 107 14.14 4.96 -18.96
C ARG A 107 15.39 5.78 -19.22
N ASP A 108 16.32 5.24 -20.00
CA ASP A 108 17.63 5.85 -20.30
C ASP A 108 17.88 6.03 -21.80
N ASN A 109 16.86 5.78 -22.63
CA ASN A 109 16.94 5.85 -24.09
C ASN A 109 16.46 7.19 -24.68
N ILE A 110 16.27 8.23 -23.86
CA ILE A 110 15.86 9.56 -24.33
C ILE A 110 17.11 10.32 -24.76
N LYS A 111 17.39 10.35 -26.06
CA LYS A 111 18.57 11.04 -26.60
C LYS A 111 18.44 12.57 -26.49
N LEU A 112 19.56 13.23 -26.20
CA LEU A 112 19.68 14.68 -26.28
C LEU A 112 19.78 15.11 -27.76
N PRO A 113 18.94 16.03 -28.26
CA PRO A 113 19.12 16.60 -29.58
C PRO A 113 20.47 17.30 -29.72
N GLY A 114 21.18 17.03 -30.81
CA GLY A 114 22.50 17.62 -31.08
C GLY A 114 23.68 16.88 -30.45
N ASP A 115 23.46 15.93 -29.53
CA ASP A 115 24.52 15.08 -28.98
C ASP A 115 24.01 13.64 -28.74
N VAL A 116 24.26 12.77 -29.73
CA VAL A 116 23.81 11.37 -29.70
C VAL A 116 24.47 10.53 -28.61
N ASN A 117 25.57 10.99 -28.02
CA ASN A 117 26.28 10.30 -26.95
C ASN A 117 25.75 10.70 -25.56
N ARG A 118 24.74 11.57 -25.50
CA ARG A 118 24.11 12.00 -24.26
C ARG A 118 22.64 11.63 -24.23
N VAL A 119 22.21 11.16 -23.07
CA VAL A 119 20.85 10.72 -22.80
C VAL A 119 20.29 11.41 -21.56
N ILE A 120 18.97 11.54 -21.50
CA ILE A 120 18.23 11.88 -20.29
C ILE A 120 17.75 10.57 -19.68
N VAL A 121 17.93 10.43 -18.36
CA VAL A 121 17.48 9.25 -17.63
C VAL A 121 16.32 9.62 -16.72
N ILE A 122 15.23 8.87 -16.78
CA ILE A 122 14.08 9.00 -15.90
C ILE A 122 14.00 7.76 -15.03
N ILE A 123 13.90 7.98 -13.71
CA ILE A 123 13.67 6.93 -12.72
C ILE A 123 12.31 7.16 -12.10
N GLU A 124 11.38 6.23 -12.30
CA GLU A 124 10.10 6.21 -11.60
C GLU A 124 10.21 5.25 -10.40
N VAL A 125 9.93 5.80 -9.22
CA VAL A 125 9.90 5.08 -7.95
C VAL A 125 8.45 4.99 -7.49
N GLN A 126 7.94 3.79 -7.31
CA GLN A 126 6.59 3.58 -6.76
C GLN A 126 6.59 3.78 -5.24
N GLU A 127 5.48 4.25 -4.70
CA GLU A 127 5.20 4.19 -3.26
C GLU A 127 5.24 2.73 -2.79
N SER A 128 5.89 2.48 -1.67
CA SER A 128 5.93 1.17 -1.05
C SER A 128 4.79 1.01 -0.06
N LEU A 129 4.25 -0.21 0.04
CA LEU A 129 3.27 -0.59 1.06
C LEU A 129 3.90 -0.89 2.42
N ARG A 130 5.23 -0.93 2.49
CA ARG A 130 5.98 -1.21 3.73
C ARG A 130 7.21 -0.32 3.84
N PRO A 131 7.66 -0.01 5.07
CA PRO A 131 8.87 0.79 5.26
C PRO A 131 10.08 0.18 4.55
N ILE A 132 10.75 0.98 3.72
CA ILE A 132 11.98 0.65 3.03
C ILE A 132 13.17 1.30 3.72
N MET A 133 13.97 0.48 4.39
CA MET A 133 15.18 0.89 5.06
C MET A 133 16.32 1.04 4.05
N PHE A 134 17.12 2.10 4.18
CA PHE A 134 18.39 2.23 3.48
C PHE A 134 19.45 1.37 4.17
N TYR A 135 20.20 0.59 3.40
CA TYR A 135 21.26 -0.29 3.88
C TYR A 135 22.57 -0.03 3.12
N SER A 136 23.69 0.01 3.84
CA SER A 136 25.05 0.03 3.26
C SER A 136 26.06 -0.41 4.32
N LYS A 137 26.94 -1.36 3.99
CA LYS A 137 27.83 -2.00 4.98
C LYS A 137 28.72 -1.00 5.74
N ASN A 138 29.20 0.06 5.08
CA ASN A 138 30.20 0.98 5.62
C ASN A 138 29.73 2.44 5.66
N HIS A 139 28.43 2.68 5.83
CA HIS A 139 27.89 4.02 5.83
C HIS A 139 27.18 4.35 7.15
N ARG A 140 27.51 5.50 7.75
CA ARG A 140 26.95 5.95 9.05
C ARG A 140 25.42 6.01 9.11
N TRP A 141 24.79 6.12 7.95
CA TRP A 141 23.35 6.21 7.81
C TRP A 141 22.68 4.87 7.47
N SER A 142 23.43 3.77 7.47
CA SER A 142 22.88 2.43 7.26
C SER A 142 21.84 2.09 8.33
N ASN A 143 20.87 1.25 7.96
CA ASN A 143 19.74 0.84 8.80
C ASN A 143 18.86 2.02 9.26
N LYS A 144 18.66 3.01 8.39
CA LYS A 144 17.80 4.17 8.64
C LYS A 144 16.73 4.29 7.55
N TRP A 145 15.59 4.84 7.91
CA TRP A 145 14.58 5.26 6.94
C TRP A 145 14.81 6.70 6.53
N PHE A 146 14.44 6.98 5.30
CA PHE A 146 14.43 8.31 4.74
C PHE A 146 13.04 8.61 4.21
N LEU A 147 12.61 9.86 4.34
CA LEU A 147 11.37 10.38 3.78
C LEU A 147 11.68 11.60 2.93
N ARG A 148 10.80 11.85 1.97
CA ARG A 148 10.81 13.07 1.18
C ARG A 148 9.91 14.09 1.86
N ILE A 149 10.48 15.23 2.23
CA ILE A 149 9.76 16.39 2.77
C ILE A 149 10.01 17.53 1.80
N ASN A 150 9.01 17.85 1.00
CA ASN A 150 9.12 18.78 -0.14
C ASN A 150 10.22 18.34 -1.12
N ASP A 151 11.23 19.17 -1.32
CA ASP A 151 12.41 18.98 -2.17
C ASP A 151 13.58 18.26 -1.46
N LYS A 152 13.41 17.89 -0.18
CA LYS A 152 14.51 17.39 0.66
C LYS A 152 14.30 15.98 1.17
N ILE A 153 15.42 15.30 1.40
CA ILE A 153 15.45 14.02 2.09
C ILE A 153 15.69 14.27 3.58
N ALA A 154 14.83 13.74 4.43
CA ALA A 154 14.98 13.76 5.89
C ALA A 154 15.05 12.34 6.45
N PRO A 155 15.88 12.07 7.47
CA PRO A 155 15.83 10.80 8.19
C PRO A 155 14.51 10.68 8.95
N ALA A 156 13.97 9.47 9.00
CA ALA A 156 12.74 9.16 9.71
C ALA A 156 13.00 8.18 10.85
N ASP A 157 12.33 8.39 11.98
CA ASP A 157 12.38 7.49 13.13
C ASP A 157 11.28 6.42 13.06
N ASN A 158 11.38 5.44 13.96
CA ASN A 158 10.41 4.35 14.09
C ASN A 158 8.97 4.83 14.31
N SER A 159 8.79 5.92 15.07
CA SER A 159 7.46 6.43 15.43
C SER A 159 6.77 7.03 14.22
N LEU A 160 7.48 7.86 13.46
CA LEU A 160 7.02 8.48 12.24
C LEU A 160 6.73 7.44 11.15
N MET A 161 7.64 6.47 10.96
CA MET A 161 7.43 5.39 9.99
C MET A 161 6.20 4.54 10.35
N LYS A 162 6.01 4.22 11.63
CA LYS A 162 4.78 3.56 12.09
C LYS A 162 3.55 4.39 11.78
N LYS A 163 3.56 5.70 12.02
CA LYS A 163 2.40 6.56 11.71
C LYS A 163 2.06 6.59 10.22
N ILE A 164 3.06 6.71 9.36
CA ILE A 164 2.89 6.81 7.90
C ILE A 164 2.36 5.47 7.35
N PHE A 165 2.99 4.36 7.70
CA PHE A 165 2.64 3.04 7.15
C PHE A 165 1.48 2.37 7.87
N ASN A 166 1.23 2.67 9.15
CA ASN A 166 -0.01 2.22 9.80
C ASN A 166 -1.24 3.00 9.30
N LYS A 167 -1.09 4.08 8.52
CA LYS A 167 -2.25 4.78 7.95
C LYS A 167 -2.97 3.92 6.90
N GLU A 168 -2.23 3.13 6.12
CA GLU A 168 -2.83 2.15 5.20
C GLU A 168 -3.46 1.00 5.97
N LYS A 169 -2.78 0.47 6.99
CA LYS A 169 -3.35 -0.51 7.93
C LYS A 169 -4.63 0.02 8.59
N TYR A 170 -4.66 1.27 9.00
CA TYR A 170 -5.82 1.96 9.58
C TYR A 170 -6.97 2.12 8.58
N ILE A 171 -6.68 2.47 7.32
CA ILE A 171 -7.69 2.55 6.25
C ILE A 171 -8.25 1.15 5.94
N LEU A 172 -7.38 0.14 5.92
CA LEU A 172 -7.70 -1.26 5.67
C LEU A 172 -8.57 -1.85 6.81
N GLU A 173 -8.17 -1.62 8.06
CA GLU A 173 -8.90 -1.97 9.29
C GLU A 173 -10.29 -1.33 9.31
N LYS A 174 -10.39 -0.04 8.97
CA LYS A 174 -11.68 0.68 8.91
C LYS A 174 -12.61 0.13 7.82
N ARG A 175 -12.07 -0.32 6.69
CA ARG A 175 -12.84 -0.95 5.60
C ARG A 175 -13.31 -2.36 5.96
N LEU A 176 -12.46 -3.15 6.62
CA LEU A 176 -12.81 -4.46 7.17
C LEU A 176 -13.91 -4.34 8.23
N GLN A 177 -13.75 -3.41 9.18
CA GLN A 177 -14.71 -3.16 10.25
C GLN A 177 -16.10 -2.83 9.70
N ASN A 178 -16.18 -1.93 8.71
CA ASN A 178 -17.46 -1.59 8.05
C ASN A 178 -18.13 -2.81 7.39
N HIS A 179 -17.38 -3.71 6.75
CA HIS A 179 -17.95 -4.91 6.14
C HIS A 179 -18.46 -5.90 7.18
N PHE A 180 -17.73 -6.08 8.28
CA PHE A 180 -18.18 -6.93 9.40
C PHE A 180 -19.43 -6.36 10.07
N ASP A 181 -19.52 -5.04 10.26
CA ASP A 181 -20.70 -4.39 10.86
C ASP A 181 -21.95 -4.53 9.99
N ILE A 182 -21.80 -4.45 8.67
CA ILE A 182 -22.90 -4.69 7.72
C ILE A 182 -23.38 -6.14 7.85
N ILE A 183 -22.47 -7.12 7.82
CA ILE A 183 -22.81 -8.55 7.94
C ILE A 183 -23.48 -8.82 9.29
N ARG A 184 -22.93 -8.28 10.38
CA ARG A 184 -23.46 -8.43 11.74
C ARG A 184 -24.88 -7.90 11.88
N LYS A 185 -25.16 -6.68 11.40
CA LYS A 185 -26.53 -6.10 11.43
C LYS A 185 -27.55 -6.97 10.69
N HIS A 186 -27.16 -7.55 9.56
CA HIS A 186 -28.05 -8.48 8.84
C HIS A 186 -28.30 -9.76 9.64
N LEU A 187 -27.28 -10.31 10.30
CA LEU A 187 -27.40 -11.49 11.15
C LEU A 187 -28.22 -11.24 12.43
N GLU A 188 -28.08 -10.08 13.06
CA GLU A 188 -28.87 -9.68 14.23
C GLU A 188 -30.35 -9.49 13.89
N GLY A 189 -30.66 -8.88 12.73
CA GLY A 189 -32.03 -8.82 12.22
C GLY A 189 -32.64 -10.20 11.96
N LEU A 190 -31.83 -11.20 11.61
CA LEU A 190 -32.26 -12.59 11.49
C LEU A 190 -32.55 -13.20 12.87
N TYR A 191 -31.70 -12.94 13.87
CA TYR A 191 -31.82 -13.47 15.22
C TYR A 191 -33.02 -12.90 15.98
N ILE A 192 -33.28 -11.59 15.90
CA ILE A 192 -34.44 -10.95 16.54
C ILE A 192 -35.75 -11.55 16.02
N GLU A 193 -35.85 -11.78 14.71
CA GLU A 193 -37.01 -12.47 14.12
C GLU A 193 -37.11 -13.94 14.57
N ARG A 194 -35.99 -14.62 14.81
CA ARG A 194 -35.95 -15.99 15.36
C ARG A 194 -36.51 -16.02 16.79
N ALA A 195 -36.10 -15.07 17.62
CA ALA A 195 -36.57 -14.92 19.00
C ALA A 195 -38.09 -14.66 19.05
N LYS A 196 -38.61 -13.79 18.16
CA LYS A 196 -40.06 -13.56 18.02
C LYS A 196 -40.84 -14.82 17.62
N ARG A 197 -40.20 -15.76 16.90
CA ARG A 197 -40.80 -17.02 16.44
C ARG A 197 -40.56 -18.20 17.39
N GLY A 198 -39.90 -17.99 18.53
CA GLY A 198 -39.67 -19.02 19.55
C GLY A 198 -38.67 -20.11 19.15
N VAL A 199 -37.83 -19.89 18.12
CA VAL A 199 -36.92 -20.92 17.62
C VAL A 199 -35.59 -20.89 18.38
N LYS A 200 -35.26 -21.93 19.15
CA LYS A 200 -34.04 -21.99 19.97
C LYS A 200 -32.75 -22.03 19.13
N PRO A 201 -31.67 -21.31 19.48
CA PRO A 201 -30.39 -21.32 18.74
C PRO A 201 -29.78 -22.72 18.64
N GLY A 202 -29.28 -23.10 17.45
CA GLY A 202 -28.49 -24.34 17.26
C GLY A 202 -29.08 -25.42 16.33
N THR A 203 -30.32 -25.27 15.84
CA THR A 203 -30.86 -26.22 14.84
C THR A 203 -30.27 -25.96 13.44
N THR A 204 -30.10 -27.04 12.66
CA THR A 204 -29.59 -27.11 11.27
C THR A 204 -30.32 -26.24 10.23
N ASP A 205 -31.25 -25.41 10.66
CA ASP A 205 -32.20 -24.67 9.82
C ASP A 205 -31.68 -23.34 9.31
N PHE A 206 -30.50 -22.88 9.75
CA PHE A 206 -29.98 -21.56 9.35
C PHE A 206 -29.79 -21.42 7.82
N PRO A 207 -29.22 -22.39 7.09
CA PRO A 207 -29.14 -22.32 5.63
C PRO A 207 -30.50 -22.42 4.93
N PHE A 208 -31.44 -23.18 5.50
CA PHE A 208 -32.78 -23.38 4.95
C PHE A 208 -33.66 -22.14 5.11
N ASP A 209 -33.63 -21.49 6.27
CA ASP A 209 -34.43 -20.31 6.57
C ASP A 209 -33.86 -19.03 5.91
N LEU A 210 -32.54 -18.92 5.79
CA LEU A 210 -31.91 -17.86 4.99
C LEU A 210 -32.35 -17.97 3.51
N LYS A 211 -32.35 -19.19 2.95
CA LYS A 211 -32.83 -19.47 1.59
C LYS A 211 -34.33 -19.15 1.45
N LYS A 212 -35.14 -19.48 2.45
CA LYS A 212 -36.57 -19.13 2.49
C LYS A 212 -36.80 -17.62 2.51
N ARG A 213 -36.07 -16.86 3.34
CA ARG A 213 -36.24 -15.40 3.45
C ARG A 213 -35.73 -14.61 2.25
N ILE A 214 -34.71 -15.14 1.58
CA ILE A 214 -34.28 -14.67 0.25
C ILE A 214 -35.40 -14.87 -0.77
N ASN A 215 -36.07 -16.02 -0.74
CA ASN A 215 -37.21 -16.30 -1.63
C ASN A 215 -38.45 -15.47 -1.28
N ASP A 216 -38.66 -15.16 0.01
CA ASP A 216 -39.75 -14.31 0.50
C ASP A 216 -39.48 -12.80 0.31
N GLY A 217 -38.36 -12.41 -0.30
CA GLY A 217 -37.98 -11.00 -0.56
C GLY A 217 -37.65 -10.17 0.69
N LYS A 218 -37.55 -10.80 1.86
CA LYS A 218 -37.28 -10.12 3.15
C LYS A 218 -35.81 -9.75 3.35
N ILE A 219 -34.95 -10.34 2.54
CA ILE A 219 -33.54 -9.98 2.44
C ILE A 219 -33.32 -9.67 0.97
N ASP A 220 -32.76 -8.50 0.70
CA ASP A 220 -32.36 -8.15 -0.65
C ASP A 220 -31.23 -9.09 -1.08
N LYS A 221 -31.62 -10.10 -1.87
CA LYS A 221 -30.73 -11.12 -2.39
C LYS A 221 -29.60 -10.51 -3.20
N GLN A 222 -29.88 -9.46 -3.97
CA GLN A 222 -28.87 -8.80 -4.80
C GLN A 222 -27.87 -8.07 -3.93
N ARG A 223 -28.32 -7.37 -2.89
CA ARG A 223 -27.44 -6.68 -1.94
C ARG A 223 -26.55 -7.64 -1.15
N LEU A 224 -27.09 -8.78 -0.70
CA LEU A 224 -26.30 -9.81 -0.01
C LEU A 224 -25.25 -10.43 -0.94
N ILE A 225 -25.63 -10.75 -2.19
CA ILE A 225 -24.71 -11.26 -3.21
C ILE A 225 -23.63 -10.23 -3.53
N GLN A 226 -24.00 -8.95 -3.64
CA GLN A 226 -23.07 -7.86 -3.90
C GLN A 226 -22.05 -7.72 -2.76
N SER A 227 -22.49 -7.65 -1.50
CA SER A 227 -21.57 -7.57 -0.36
C SER A 227 -20.66 -8.81 -0.24
N GLN A 228 -21.16 -10.00 -0.63
CA GLN A 228 -20.34 -11.20 -0.73
C GLN A 228 -19.28 -11.11 -1.83
N GLN A 229 -19.64 -10.58 -3.00
CA GLN A 229 -18.72 -10.39 -4.12
C GLN A 229 -17.66 -9.31 -3.81
N GLU A 230 -18.05 -8.25 -3.11
CA GLU A 230 -17.16 -7.19 -2.63
C GLU A 230 -16.16 -7.76 -1.61
N PHE A 231 -16.63 -8.52 -0.62
CA PHE A 231 -15.76 -9.17 0.37
C PHE A 231 -14.84 -10.23 -0.27
N LYS A 232 -15.33 -11.03 -1.23
CA LYS A 232 -14.50 -11.97 -1.99
C LYS A 232 -13.43 -11.26 -2.81
N SER A 233 -13.79 -10.19 -3.52
CA SER A 233 -12.86 -9.38 -4.31
C SER A 233 -11.79 -8.75 -3.42
N TYR A 234 -12.18 -8.32 -2.23
CA TYR A 234 -11.28 -7.79 -1.22
C TYR A 234 -10.31 -8.85 -0.66
N LEU A 235 -10.79 -10.05 -0.29
CA LEU A 235 -9.93 -11.15 0.18
C LEU A 235 -8.92 -11.61 -0.87
N ARG A 236 -9.28 -11.57 -2.17
CA ARG A 236 -8.37 -11.89 -3.28
C ARG A 236 -7.15 -10.96 -3.36
N LEU A 237 -7.22 -9.75 -2.80
CA LEU A 237 -6.08 -8.82 -2.73
C LEU A 237 -4.95 -9.33 -1.81
N PHE A 238 -5.25 -10.25 -0.88
CA PHE A 238 -4.27 -10.83 0.05
C PHE A 238 -3.65 -12.14 -0.49
N GLY A 239 -4.05 -12.58 -1.69
CA GLY A 239 -3.37 -13.58 -2.53
C GLY A 239 -2.62 -14.72 -1.80
N GLU A 240 -1.29 -14.69 -1.89
CA GLU A 240 -0.40 -15.73 -1.34
C GLU A 240 -0.41 -15.80 0.20
N ASP A 241 -0.65 -14.68 0.88
CA ASP A 241 -0.63 -14.64 2.35
C ASP A 241 -1.76 -15.49 2.95
N LEU A 242 -2.94 -15.50 2.32
CA LEU A 242 -4.05 -16.38 2.71
C LEU A 242 -3.76 -17.85 2.39
N LYS A 243 -3.09 -18.13 1.28
CA LYS A 243 -2.75 -19.49 0.86
C LYS A 243 -1.72 -20.13 1.81
N ASN A 244 -0.77 -19.34 2.30
CA ASN A 244 0.22 -19.73 3.31
C ASN A 244 -0.41 -19.98 4.70
N LEU A 245 -1.60 -19.43 4.94
CA LEU A 245 -2.44 -19.70 6.12
C LEU A 245 -3.39 -20.89 5.92
N GLY A 246 -3.30 -21.61 4.79
CA GLY A 246 -4.20 -22.72 4.44
C GLY A 246 -5.61 -22.26 4.07
N ILE A 247 -5.80 -20.98 3.72
CA ILE A 247 -7.09 -20.39 3.40
C ILE A 247 -7.29 -20.33 1.88
N THR A 248 -8.07 -21.25 1.32
CA THR A 248 -8.57 -21.19 -0.07
C THR A 248 -9.85 -20.35 -0.14
N VAL A 249 -9.93 -19.38 -1.06
CA VAL A 249 -11.15 -18.60 -1.29
C VAL A 249 -12.08 -19.41 -2.20
N ASP A 250 -12.85 -20.33 -1.63
CA ASP A 250 -13.82 -21.15 -2.38
C ASP A 250 -15.15 -20.43 -2.61
N ASP A 251 -15.87 -20.84 -3.65
CA ASP A 251 -17.08 -20.14 -4.11
C ASP A 251 -18.33 -20.33 -3.25
N ASN A 252 -18.27 -21.21 -2.25
CA ASN A 252 -19.44 -21.68 -1.53
C ASN A 252 -19.72 -20.88 -0.24
N ILE A 253 -20.97 -20.46 -0.02
CA ILE A 253 -21.43 -19.70 1.16
C ILE A 253 -21.13 -20.45 2.47
N SER A 254 -21.14 -21.79 2.45
CA SER A 254 -20.76 -22.60 3.61
C SER A 254 -19.34 -22.32 4.11
N PHE A 255 -18.43 -21.85 3.25
CA PHE A 255 -17.08 -21.44 3.62
C PHE A 255 -17.06 -20.29 4.63
N CYS A 256 -17.93 -19.29 4.44
CA CYS A 256 -18.02 -18.16 5.36
C CYS A 256 -18.52 -18.61 6.73
N PHE A 257 -19.34 -19.66 6.82
CA PHE A 257 -19.98 -20.13 8.06
C PHE A 257 -19.22 -21.25 8.77
N SER A 258 -18.69 -22.24 8.05
CA SER A 258 -17.88 -23.33 8.63
C SER A 258 -16.56 -22.80 9.17
N ARG A 259 -15.96 -21.81 8.49
CA ARG A 259 -14.81 -21.07 9.02
C ARG A 259 -15.16 -19.90 9.92
N TYR A 260 -16.38 -19.36 9.95
CA TYR A 260 -16.81 -18.50 11.06
C TYR A 260 -16.83 -19.28 12.37
N SER A 261 -17.32 -20.53 12.32
CA SER A 261 -17.27 -21.44 13.47
C SER A 261 -15.82 -21.76 13.82
N TYR A 262 -14.96 -22.03 12.85
CA TYR A 262 -13.53 -22.32 13.06
C TYR A 262 -12.73 -21.11 13.58
N LEU A 263 -12.98 -19.89 13.05
CA LEU A 263 -12.40 -18.65 13.56
C LEU A 263 -12.98 -18.31 14.93
N ASN A 264 -14.27 -18.52 15.17
CA ASN A 264 -14.83 -18.49 16.53
C ASN A 264 -14.15 -19.50 17.44
N SER A 265 -13.85 -20.72 16.96
CA SER A 265 -13.18 -21.76 17.74
C SER A 265 -11.70 -21.44 18.00
N ILE A 266 -10.99 -20.82 17.04
CA ILE A 266 -9.62 -20.31 17.19
C ILE A 266 -9.60 -19.15 18.20
N ILE A 267 -10.57 -18.26 18.12
CA ILE A 267 -10.76 -17.16 19.10
C ILE A 267 -11.14 -17.72 20.49
N ARG A 268 -11.74 -18.92 20.56
CA ARG A 268 -12.23 -19.56 21.80
C ARG A 268 -11.31 -20.63 22.41
N CYS A 269 -10.23 -21.04 21.74
CA CYS A 269 -9.27 -22.03 22.26
C CYS A 269 -7.81 -21.49 22.20
N PRO A 270 -7.36 -20.75 23.23
CA PRO A 270 -6.02 -20.14 23.27
C PRO A 270 -4.87 -21.14 23.40
N ASP A 271 -5.10 -22.32 23.98
CA ASP A 271 -4.00 -23.24 24.37
C ASP A 271 -3.33 -23.95 23.18
N TYR A 272 -3.90 -23.85 21.98
CA TYR A 272 -3.29 -24.31 20.72
C TYR A 272 -2.62 -23.19 19.91
N LEU A 273 -2.74 -21.95 20.35
CA LEU A 273 -2.11 -20.79 19.72
C LEU A 273 -0.75 -20.56 20.38
N ASN A 274 0.25 -21.27 19.85
CA ASN A 274 1.63 -21.19 20.28
C ASN A 274 2.12 -19.72 20.24
N VAL A 275 2.26 -19.11 21.43
CA VAL A 275 2.96 -17.89 21.93
C VAL A 275 3.14 -16.64 21.03
N ASN A 276 3.11 -16.72 19.70
CA ASN A 276 3.42 -15.62 18.77
C ASN A 276 2.23 -14.73 18.36
N PHE A 277 1.00 -15.01 18.80
CA PHE A 277 -0.18 -14.24 18.39
C PHE A 277 -1.09 -13.77 19.52
N THR A 278 -0.68 -13.98 20.78
CA THR A 278 -1.43 -13.57 21.97
C THR A 278 -1.74 -12.07 21.95
N ASN A 279 -0.79 -11.24 21.52
CA ASN A 279 -1.01 -9.78 21.39
C ASN A 279 -2.01 -9.39 20.29
N LEU A 280 -2.14 -10.16 19.21
CA LEU A 280 -3.07 -9.84 18.13
C LEU A 280 -4.49 -10.28 18.51
N ILE A 281 -4.60 -11.43 19.16
CA ILE A 281 -5.86 -12.00 19.60
C ILE A 281 -6.40 -11.25 20.82
N GLU A 282 -5.57 -10.89 21.80
CA GLU A 282 -5.97 -9.99 22.89
C GLU A 282 -6.41 -8.63 22.35
N LYS A 283 -5.73 -8.11 21.32
CA LYS A 283 -6.10 -6.81 20.75
C LYS A 283 -7.45 -6.88 20.01
N MET A 284 -7.70 -7.93 19.24
CA MET A 284 -8.99 -8.17 18.59
C MET A 284 -10.12 -8.43 19.61
N LEU A 285 -9.84 -9.18 20.69
CA LEU A 285 -10.81 -9.46 21.75
C LEU A 285 -11.11 -8.22 22.60
N ASN A 286 -10.10 -7.42 22.94
CA ASN A 286 -10.26 -6.22 23.74
C ASN A 286 -10.99 -5.11 22.97
N GLU A 287 -10.70 -4.96 21.67
CA GLU A 287 -11.46 -4.03 20.83
C GLU A 287 -12.91 -4.48 20.63
N THR A 288 -13.16 -5.80 20.53
CA THR A 288 -14.52 -6.34 20.47
C THR A 288 -15.30 -6.13 21.79
N ARG A 289 -14.64 -6.28 22.95
CA ARG A 289 -15.25 -6.02 24.27
C ARG A 289 -15.59 -4.55 24.46
N ILE A 290 -14.69 -3.63 24.11
CA ILE A 290 -14.91 -2.18 24.21
C ILE A 290 -16.07 -1.74 23.32
N ILE A 291 -16.14 -2.23 22.08
CA ILE A 291 -17.25 -1.92 21.15
C ILE A 291 -18.59 -2.43 21.70
N CYS A 292 -18.62 -3.59 22.36
CA CYS A 292 -19.86 -4.13 22.94
C CYS A 292 -20.31 -3.40 24.21
N LYS A 293 -19.37 -3.00 25.07
CA LYS A 293 -19.65 -2.25 26.30
C LYS A 293 -20.12 -0.83 26.01
N ASP A 294 -19.42 -0.11 25.14
CA ASP A 294 -19.65 1.34 24.98
C ASP A 294 -20.79 1.67 24.01
N TYR A 295 -21.00 0.87 22.97
CA TYR A 295 -22.02 1.16 21.94
C TYR A 295 -23.31 0.37 22.11
N PHE A 296 -23.27 -0.73 22.86
CA PHE A 296 -24.44 -1.58 23.08
C PHE A 296 -24.75 -1.81 24.57
N SER A 297 -23.99 -1.20 25.50
CA SER A 297 -24.14 -1.32 26.96
C SER A 297 -24.09 -2.77 27.48
N ILE A 298 -23.37 -3.64 26.78
CA ILE A 298 -23.21 -5.05 27.13
C ILE A 298 -21.76 -5.25 27.55
N ASP A 299 -21.53 -5.51 28.84
CA ASP A 299 -20.24 -5.97 29.33
C ASP A 299 -20.04 -7.43 28.92
N LEU A 300 -19.02 -7.68 28.10
CA LEU A 300 -18.60 -9.02 27.71
C LEU A 300 -17.41 -9.41 28.57
N ASP A 301 -17.57 -10.41 29.44
CA ASP A 301 -16.49 -11.01 30.24
C ASP A 301 -15.35 -11.58 29.37
#